data_AF-A0AAW9K9Y4-F1
#
_entry.id   AF-A0AAW9K9Y4-F1
#
_cell.length_a   1.000
_cell.length_b   1.000
_cell.length_c   1.000
_cell.angle_alpha   90.00
_cell.angle_beta   90.00
_cell.angle_gamma   90.00
#
_symmetry.space_group_name_H-M   'P 1'
#
loop_
_entity.id
_entity.type
_entity.pdbx_description
1 polymer ?
#
loop_
_entity_poly.entity_id
_entity_poly.type
_entity_poly.pdbx_seq_one_letter_code
_entity_poly.pdbx_strand_id
1 'polypeptide(L)'
;PLTAIRNAMMSMSPFFIIGSFFLLFAYLPIRGYDEFLNSIFGENVLQNLLKTASTATISIMGLVILLSLAYHYAKIKETDEIYAVMISLMVFMILTPVVDGKLDLERLGAKGMFIAIFIAFISTNAYIKIK
;
A
#
# COMPACT_ATOMS: atom_id res chain seq x y z
N PRO A 1 11.92 16.82 5.86
CA PRO A 1 11.65 15.36 6.03
C PRO A 1 10.26 15.11 6.61
N LEU A 2 9.88 15.77 7.72
CA LEU A 2 8.58 15.59 8.37
C LEU A 2 7.39 15.95 7.46
N THR A 3 7.51 17.03 6.67
CA THR A 3 6.51 17.41 5.65
C THR A 3 6.34 16.33 4.58
N ALA A 4 7.40 15.62 4.21
CA ALA A 4 7.33 14.53 3.23
C ALA A 4 6.51 13.34 3.76
N ILE A 5 6.72 12.96 5.04
CA ILE A 5 5.94 11.91 5.71
C ILE A 5 4.48 12.32 5.77
N ARG A 6 4.19 13.56 6.19
CA ARG A 6 2.83 14.07 6.25
C ARG A 6 2.13 13.97 4.88
N ASN A 7 2.78 14.43 3.83
CA ASN A 7 2.21 14.40 2.47
C ASN A 7 2.07 12.96 1.95
N ALA A 8 3.02 12.08 2.26
CA ALA A 8 2.93 10.67 1.94
C ALA A 8 1.72 10.02 2.62
N MET A 9 1.53 10.24 3.93
CA MET A 9 0.38 9.74 4.68
C MET A 9 -0.95 10.27 4.13
N MET A 10 -1.03 11.55 3.75
CA MET A 10 -2.21 12.11 3.08
C MET A 10 -2.51 11.41 1.75
N SER A 11 -1.48 10.98 1.03
CA SER A 11 -1.63 10.25 -0.23
C SER A 11 -2.18 8.83 0.00
N MET A 12 -2.06 8.28 1.20
CA MET A 12 -2.57 6.94 1.55
C MET A 12 -4.04 6.93 1.94
N SER A 13 -4.53 8.02 2.51
CA SER A 13 -5.93 8.16 2.93
C SER A 13 -6.97 7.65 1.92
N PRO A 14 -6.91 7.99 0.61
CA PRO A 14 -7.86 7.46 -0.37
C PRO A 14 -7.82 5.94 -0.49
N PHE A 15 -6.65 5.30 -0.38
CA PHE A 15 -6.52 3.85 -0.44
C PHE A 15 -7.17 3.16 0.76
N PHE A 16 -7.01 3.73 1.97
CA PHE A 16 -7.69 3.23 3.17
C PHE A 16 -9.21 3.32 3.05
N ILE A 17 -9.72 4.41 2.48
CA ILE A 17 -11.15 4.59 2.24
C ILE A 17 -11.67 3.52 1.30
N ILE A 18 -10.98 3.27 0.18
CA ILE A 18 -11.35 2.26 -0.82
C ILE A 18 -11.36 0.85 -0.20
N GLY A 19 -10.31 0.47 0.53
CA GLY A 19 -10.23 -0.84 1.19
C GLY A 19 -11.35 -1.05 2.22
N SER A 20 -11.66 -0.01 2.99
CA SER A 20 -12.74 -0.03 4.00
C SER A 20 -14.13 -0.08 3.34
N PHE A 21 -14.30 0.60 2.21
CA PHE A 21 -15.55 0.56 1.44
C PHE A 21 -15.88 -0.86 0.99
N PHE A 22 -14.92 -1.59 0.42
CA PHE A 22 -15.15 -2.99 0.04
C PHE A 22 -15.52 -3.89 1.22
N LEU A 23 -14.88 -3.71 2.39
CA LEU A 23 -15.24 -4.46 3.60
C LEU A 23 -16.64 -4.12 4.11
N LEU A 24 -17.01 -2.84 4.07
CA LEU A 24 -18.34 -2.39 4.49
C LEU A 24 -19.44 -3.04 3.64
N PHE A 25 -19.25 -3.09 2.32
CA PHE A 25 -20.19 -3.77 1.42
C PHE A 25 -20.16 -5.29 1.58
N ALA A 26 -19.02 -5.88 1.94
CA ALA A 26 -18.96 -7.32 2.21
C ALA A 26 -19.75 -7.72 3.47
N TYR A 27 -19.81 -6.83 4.47
CA TYR A 27 -20.33 -7.13 5.82
C TYR A 27 -21.30 -6.05 6.32
N LEU A 28 -22.25 -5.66 5.48
CA LEU A 28 -23.20 -4.61 5.82
C LEU A 28 -24.13 -5.11 6.95
N PRO A 29 -24.24 -4.42 8.10
CA PRO A 29 -24.96 -4.92 9.28
C PRO A 29 -26.48 -4.72 9.15
N ILE A 30 -27.06 -5.20 8.06
CA ILE A 30 -28.50 -5.16 7.77
C ILE A 30 -29.04 -6.59 7.87
N ARG A 31 -30.14 -6.76 8.61
CA ARG A 31 -30.79 -8.06 8.75
C ARG A 31 -31.21 -8.61 7.38
N GLY A 32 -30.80 -9.83 7.04
CA GLY A 32 -31.12 -10.49 5.76
C GLY A 32 -30.25 -10.06 4.57
N TYR A 33 -29.24 -9.21 4.77
CA TYR A 33 -28.34 -8.77 3.70
C TYR A 33 -27.51 -9.93 3.12
N ASP A 34 -26.94 -10.76 3.99
CA ASP A 34 -26.12 -11.91 3.57
C ASP A 34 -26.95 -12.92 2.78
N GLU A 35 -28.18 -13.20 3.23
CA GLU A 35 -29.13 -14.07 2.54
C GLU A 35 -29.53 -13.50 1.18
N PHE A 36 -29.78 -12.19 1.10
CA PHE A 36 -30.07 -11.50 -0.16
C PHE A 36 -28.90 -11.62 -1.14
N LEU A 37 -27.66 -11.35 -0.72
CA LEU A 37 -26.48 -11.50 -1.56
C LEU A 37 -26.31 -12.95 -2.03
N ASN A 38 -26.46 -13.91 -1.12
CA ASN A 38 -26.31 -15.33 -1.42
C ASN A 38 -27.40 -15.82 -2.39
N SER A 39 -28.61 -15.26 -2.33
CA SER A 39 -29.70 -15.61 -3.24
C SER A 39 -29.46 -15.16 -4.69
N ILE A 40 -28.72 -14.06 -4.90
CA ILE A 40 -28.45 -13.50 -6.23
C ILE A 40 -27.14 -14.04 -6.82
N PHE A 41 -26.08 -14.07 -6.01
CA PHE A 41 -24.71 -14.31 -6.47
C PHE A 41 -24.18 -15.72 -6.14
N GLY A 42 -24.94 -16.51 -5.38
CA GLY A 42 -24.48 -17.78 -4.83
C GLY A 42 -23.79 -17.60 -3.49
N GLU A 43 -23.64 -18.71 -2.76
CA GLU A 43 -23.18 -18.73 -1.38
C GLU A 43 -21.77 -18.10 -1.23
N ASN A 44 -21.70 -16.98 -0.51
CA ASN A 44 -20.48 -16.24 -0.16
C ASN A 44 -19.61 -15.77 -1.34
N VAL A 45 -20.05 -15.88 -2.59
CA VAL A 45 -19.24 -15.55 -3.77
C VAL A 45 -18.88 -14.05 -3.77
N LEU A 46 -19.89 -13.19 -3.73
CA LEU A 46 -19.68 -11.74 -3.76
C LEU A 46 -18.95 -11.24 -2.50
N GLN A 47 -19.26 -11.79 -1.33
CA GLN A 47 -18.59 -11.44 -0.07
C GLN A 47 -17.09 -11.77 -0.13
N ASN A 48 -16.74 -12.96 -0.64
CA ASN A 48 -15.35 -13.38 -0.81
C ASN A 48 -14.60 -12.50 -1.81
N LEU A 49 -15.24 -12.10 -2.91
CA LEU A 49 -14.65 -11.18 -3.88
C LEU A 49 -14.37 -9.80 -3.26
N LEU A 50 -15.34 -9.22 -2.54
CA LEU A 50 -15.18 -7.93 -1.86
C LEU A 50 -14.10 -7.99 -0.77
N LYS A 51 -14.07 -9.07 0.00
CA LYS A 51 -13.01 -9.33 0.99
C LYS A 51 -11.63 -9.43 0.33
N THR A 52 -11.53 -10.11 -0.80
CA THR A 52 -10.27 -10.24 -1.55
C THR A 52 -9.81 -8.88 -2.09
N ALA A 53 -10.73 -8.08 -2.64
CA ALA A 53 -10.43 -6.72 -3.12
C ALA A 53 -9.91 -5.80 -1.99
N SER A 54 -10.54 -5.85 -0.82
CA SER A 54 -10.05 -5.10 0.35
C SER A 54 -8.68 -5.60 0.80
N THR A 55 -8.52 -6.93 0.91
CA THR A 55 -7.25 -7.56 1.31
C THR A 55 -6.12 -7.14 0.37
N ALA A 56 -6.33 -7.21 -0.94
CA ALA A 56 -5.35 -6.80 -1.94
C ALA A 56 -4.93 -5.33 -1.78
N THR A 57 -5.88 -4.45 -1.45
CA THR A 57 -5.62 -3.02 -1.23
C THR A 57 -4.74 -2.80 0.01
N ILE A 58 -5.02 -3.51 1.10
CA ILE A 58 -4.27 -3.41 2.37
C ILE A 58 -2.90 -4.09 2.28
N SER A 59 -2.80 -5.19 1.54
CA SER A 59 -1.57 -5.97 1.37
C SER A 59 -0.47 -5.25 0.59
N ILE A 60 -0.76 -4.15 -0.10
CA ILE A 60 0.25 -3.36 -0.83
C ILE A 60 0.52 -1.99 -0.18
N MET A 61 -0.02 -1.73 1.01
CA MET A 61 0.06 -0.41 1.64
C MET A 61 1.51 0.01 1.95
N GLY A 62 2.40 -0.93 2.25
CA GLY A 62 3.84 -0.70 2.40
C GLY A 62 4.50 -0.18 1.12
N LEU A 63 4.10 -0.70 -0.04
CA LEU A 63 4.55 -0.16 -1.32
C LEU A 63 3.98 1.24 -1.57
N VAL A 64 2.71 1.48 -1.28
CA VAL A 64 2.08 2.79 -1.48
C VAL A 64 2.79 3.89 -0.67
N ILE A 65 3.18 3.61 0.59
CA ILE A 65 3.90 4.59 1.42
C ILE A 65 5.32 4.82 0.90
N LEU A 66 6.01 3.76 0.45
CA LEU A 66 7.35 3.84 -0.13
C LEU A 66 7.38 4.83 -1.30
N LEU A 67 6.48 4.59 -2.28
CA LEU A 67 6.40 5.38 -3.51
C LEU A 67 6.01 6.82 -3.19
N SER A 68 4.98 7.00 -2.36
CA SER A 68 4.50 8.34 -1.99
C SER A 68 5.57 9.13 -1.25
N LEU A 69 6.28 8.51 -0.31
CA LEU A 69 7.31 9.18 0.49
C LEU A 69 8.54 9.52 -0.36
N ALA A 70 9.02 8.60 -1.19
CA ALA A 70 10.14 8.86 -2.09
C ALA A 70 9.83 10.02 -3.03
N TYR A 71 8.62 10.03 -3.63
CA TYR A 71 8.14 11.09 -4.50
C TYR A 71 8.10 12.45 -3.78
N HIS A 72 7.38 12.54 -2.65
CA HIS A 72 7.22 13.81 -1.92
C HIS A 72 8.54 14.30 -1.34
N TYR A 73 9.42 13.39 -0.93
CA TYR A 73 10.72 13.78 -0.39
C TYR A 73 11.66 14.31 -1.47
N ALA A 74 11.69 13.68 -2.65
CA ALA A 74 12.42 14.17 -3.82
C ALA A 74 11.91 15.53 -4.30
N LYS A 75 10.57 15.69 -4.35
CA LYS A 75 9.92 16.96 -4.72
C LYS A 75 10.30 18.10 -3.79
N ILE A 76 10.29 17.87 -2.47
CA ILE A 76 10.73 18.87 -1.47
C ILE A 76 12.22 19.21 -1.61
N LYS A 77 13.00 18.30 -2.19
CA LYS A 77 14.44 18.45 -2.42
C LYS A 77 14.79 18.92 -3.82
N GLU A 78 13.79 19.26 -4.64
CA GLU A 78 13.96 19.80 -6.00
C GLU A 78 14.85 18.91 -6.88
N THR A 79 14.73 17.58 -6.70
CA THR A 79 15.40 16.58 -7.53
C THR A 79 14.39 15.79 -8.34
N ASP A 80 14.87 14.97 -9.26
CA ASP A 80 14.02 14.14 -10.11
C ASP A 80 13.31 13.06 -9.27
N GLU A 81 11.99 13.15 -9.23
CA GLU A 81 11.13 12.33 -8.39
C GLU A 81 11.02 10.90 -8.90
N ILE A 82 11.08 10.70 -10.23
CA ILE A 82 10.93 9.37 -10.83
C ILE A 82 12.13 8.51 -10.44
N TYR A 83 13.35 9.04 -10.56
CA TYR A 83 14.55 8.29 -10.15
C TYR A 83 14.56 7.96 -8.65
N ALA A 84 14.15 8.90 -7.79
CA ALA A 84 14.06 8.66 -6.35
C ALA A 84 13.07 7.52 -6.01
N VAL A 85 11.92 7.50 -6.69
CA VAL A 85 10.90 6.45 -6.54
C VAL A 85 11.43 5.11 -7.05
N MET A 86 12.03 5.06 -8.23
CA MET A 86 12.56 3.84 -8.83
C MET A 86 13.66 3.21 -7.97
N ILE A 87 14.61 4.02 -7.48
CA ILE A 87 15.69 3.54 -6.60
C ILE A 87 15.11 3.00 -5.29
N SER A 88 14.18 3.74 -4.67
CA SER A 88 13.54 3.29 -3.43
C SER A 88 12.77 1.99 -3.61
N LEU A 89 12.07 1.83 -4.74
CA LEU A 89 11.37 0.60 -5.10
C LEU A 89 12.34 -0.58 -5.27
N MET A 90 13.44 -0.40 -6.01
CA MET A 90 14.44 -1.45 -6.19
C MET A 90 15.04 -1.89 -4.86
N VAL A 91 15.44 -0.95 -4.01
CA VAL A 91 16.00 -1.27 -2.67
C VAL A 91 14.96 -1.99 -1.81
N PHE A 92 13.70 -1.58 -1.87
CA PHE A 92 12.62 -2.25 -1.13
C PHE A 92 12.40 -3.69 -1.61
N MET A 93 12.42 -3.93 -2.92
CA MET A 93 12.28 -5.27 -3.48
C MET A 93 13.48 -6.17 -3.16
N ILE A 94 14.70 -5.63 -3.13
CA ILE A 94 15.91 -6.36 -2.74
C ILE A 94 15.86 -6.78 -1.26
N LEU A 95 15.35 -5.90 -0.39
CA LEU A 95 15.27 -6.15 1.06
C LEU A 95 14.02 -6.95 1.46
N THR A 96 13.05 -7.09 0.56
CA THR A 96 11.87 -7.93 0.79
C THR A 96 12.24 -9.38 0.48
N PRO A 97 12.23 -10.29 1.47
CA PRO A 97 12.58 -11.68 1.23
C PRO A 97 11.53 -12.34 0.34
N VAL A 98 12.03 -13.24 -0.49
CA VAL A 98 11.22 -14.17 -1.28
C VAL A 98 11.21 -15.49 -0.54
N VAL A 99 10.05 -15.96 -0.13
CA VAL A 99 9.87 -17.26 0.54
C VAL A 99 9.18 -18.18 -0.46
N ASP A 100 9.78 -19.34 -0.75
CA ASP A 100 9.26 -20.33 -1.71
C ASP A 100 8.96 -19.78 -3.11
N GLY A 101 9.80 -18.86 -3.59
CA GLY A 101 9.62 -18.19 -4.89
C GLY A 101 8.46 -17.20 -4.94
N LYS A 102 7.82 -16.91 -3.80
CA LYS A 102 6.70 -15.96 -3.68
C LYS A 102 7.12 -14.74 -2.86
N LEU A 103 6.63 -13.58 -3.29
CA LEU A 103 6.74 -12.37 -2.49
C LEU A 103 5.81 -12.50 -1.28
N ASP A 104 6.36 -12.24 -0.10
CA ASP A 104 5.60 -12.18 1.13
C ASP A 104 4.71 -10.93 1.15
N LEU A 105 3.44 -11.10 0.78
CA LEU A 105 2.44 -10.03 0.75
C LEU A 105 2.23 -9.39 2.13
N GLU A 106 2.52 -10.07 3.23
CA GLU A 106 2.40 -9.46 4.56
C GLU A 106 3.46 -8.38 4.76
N ARG A 107 4.66 -8.58 4.18
CA ARG A 107 5.75 -7.59 4.20
C ARG A 107 5.55 -6.45 3.20
N LEU A 108 4.79 -6.66 2.13
CA LEU A 108 4.39 -5.56 1.24
C LEU A 108 3.25 -4.72 1.85
N GLY A 109 2.53 -5.27 2.83
CA GLY A 109 1.40 -4.63 3.50
C GLY A 109 1.81 -3.88 4.76
N ALA A 110 0.94 -3.92 5.78
CA ALA A 110 1.10 -3.16 7.01
C ALA A 110 2.41 -3.46 7.77
N LYS A 111 2.87 -4.72 7.78
CA LYS A 111 4.09 -5.12 8.53
C LYS A 111 5.36 -4.48 7.96
N GLY A 112 5.41 -4.22 6.65
CA GLY A 112 6.56 -3.58 6.02
C GLY A 112 6.45 -2.08 5.84
N MET A 113 5.34 -1.43 6.25
CA MET A 113 5.19 0.03 6.13
C MET A 113 6.31 0.79 6.85
N PHE A 114 6.71 0.32 8.04
CA PHE A 114 7.79 0.95 8.78
C PHE A 114 9.12 0.84 8.01
N ILE A 115 9.46 -0.35 7.54
CA ILE A 115 10.67 -0.62 6.75
C ILE A 115 10.67 0.20 5.44
N ALA A 116 9.53 0.28 4.77
CA ALA A 116 9.32 1.09 3.57
C ALA A 116 9.63 2.57 3.82
N ILE A 117 9.21 3.14 4.96
CA ILE A 117 9.52 4.53 5.31
C ILE A 117 11.04 4.75 5.41
N PHE A 118 11.76 3.87 6.12
CA PHE A 118 13.22 3.97 6.23
C PHE A 118 13.91 3.87 4.87
N ILE A 119 13.48 2.90 4.05
CA ILE A 119 14.07 2.67 2.74
C ILE A 119 13.83 3.87 1.82
N ALA A 120 12.62 4.42 1.78
CA ALA A 120 12.33 5.63 1.00
C ALA A 120 13.24 6.79 1.42
N PHE A 121 13.43 7.01 2.72
CA PHE A 121 14.30 8.08 3.21
C PHE A 121 15.77 7.87 2.86
N ILE A 122 16.30 6.70 3.17
CA ILE A 122 17.72 6.39 2.97
C ILE A 122 18.05 6.39 1.47
N SER A 123 17.23 5.72 0.66
CA SER A 123 17.44 5.59 -0.79
C SER A 123 17.35 6.93 -1.49
N THR A 124 16.32 7.73 -1.18
CA THR A 124 16.17 9.07 -1.78
C THR A 124 17.30 10.01 -1.34
N ASN A 125 17.72 9.96 -0.08
CA ASN A 125 18.84 10.78 0.40
C ASN A 125 20.19 10.36 -0.22
N ALA A 126 20.41 9.05 -0.43
CA ALA A 126 21.57 8.54 -1.14
C ALA A 126 21.57 9.02 -2.60
N TYR A 127 20.43 8.94 -3.28
CA TYR A 127 20.26 9.46 -4.64
C TYR A 127 20.60 10.95 -4.75
N ILE A 128 20.07 11.77 -3.83
CA ILE A 128 20.34 13.22 -3.81
C ILE A 128 21.82 13.55 -3.63
N LYS A 129 22.56 12.75 -2.86
CA LYS A 129 24.00 12.98 -2.62
C LYS A 129 24.90 12.58 -3.77
N ILE A 130 24.46 11.66 -4.62
CA ILE A 130 25.24 11.15 -5.76
C ILE A 130 25.08 12.06 -6.99
N LYS A 131 23.91 12.71 -7.10
CA LYS A 131 23.63 13.72 -8.13
C LYS A 131 24.35 15.03 -7.82
#